data_AF-A0AA38SPJ1-F1
#
_entry.id   AF-A0AA38SPJ1-F1
#
_cell.length_a   1.000
_cell.length_b   1.000
_cell.length_c   1.000
_cell.angle_alpha   90.00
_cell.angle_beta   90.00
_cell.angle_gamma   90.00
#
_symmetry.space_group_name_H-M   'P 1'
#
loop_
_entity.id
_entity.type
_entity.pdbx_description
1 polymer ?
#
loop_
_entity_poly.entity_id
_entity_poly.type
_entity_poly.pdbx_seq_one_letter_code
_entity_poly.pdbx_strand_id
1 'polypeptide(L)'
;MVSPENTNWIYDYGFTEEAAVPVRTWPMQSALNNGSSSNPWGRADPGSGTSSKACREKLRRDKLNDKFVELASILEPGRPPKTDKAAILVDAVRMVTQLRTEAQKLKASSSDLQEKIKELK
;
A
#
# COMPACT_ATOMS: atom_id res chain seq x y z
N MET A 1 -26.96 -8.72 -23.14
CA MET A 1 -26.49 -7.73 -22.15
C MET A 1 -25.27 -8.33 -21.48
N VAL A 2 -24.11 -7.69 -21.66
CA VAL A 2 -22.78 -8.17 -21.23
C VAL A 2 -22.68 -8.21 -19.70
N SER A 3 -22.03 -9.27 -19.20
CA SER A 3 -21.77 -9.54 -17.78
C SER A 3 -20.90 -8.43 -17.16
N PRO A 4 -21.07 -8.06 -15.87
CA PRO A 4 -20.14 -7.14 -15.21
C PRO A 4 -18.79 -7.84 -15.06
N GLU A 5 -17.79 -7.33 -15.76
CA GLU A 5 -16.42 -7.83 -15.68
C GLU A 5 -15.87 -7.50 -14.30
N ASN A 6 -15.62 -8.58 -13.55
CA ASN A 6 -15.01 -8.62 -12.24
C ASN A 6 -13.56 -8.11 -12.31
N THR A 7 -13.34 -6.84 -11.98
CA THR A 7 -12.01 -6.20 -11.92
C THR A 7 -11.21 -6.63 -10.68
N ASN A 8 -11.09 -7.93 -10.45
CA ASN A 8 -10.28 -8.49 -9.36
C ASN A 8 -8.92 -8.93 -9.89
N TRP A 9 -8.19 -7.97 -10.46
CA TRP A 9 -6.80 -8.12 -10.91
C TRP A 9 -5.84 -8.57 -9.81
N ILE A 10 -6.26 -8.45 -8.54
CA ILE A 10 -5.49 -8.91 -7.38
C ILE A 10 -5.41 -10.44 -7.29
N TYR A 11 -6.30 -11.17 -7.98
CA TYR A 11 -6.31 -12.64 -7.99
C TYR A 11 -5.55 -13.25 -9.18
N ASP A 12 -5.24 -12.46 -10.22
CA ASP A 12 -4.53 -12.97 -11.41
C ASP A 12 -3.00 -13.08 -11.22
N TYR A 13 -2.44 -12.42 -10.21
CA TYR A 13 -1.06 -12.63 -9.79
C TYR A 13 -1.06 -13.60 -8.60
N GLY A 14 -0.63 -14.83 -8.83
CA GLY A 14 -0.61 -15.95 -7.89
C GLY A 14 0.00 -15.64 -6.51
N PHE A 15 -0.81 -15.06 -5.63
CA PHE A 15 -0.60 -15.02 -4.19
C PHE A 15 -1.16 -16.31 -3.59
N THR A 16 -0.58 -17.44 -4.00
CA THR A 16 -0.81 -18.71 -3.31
C THR A 16 0.43 -19.02 -2.48
N GLU A 17 0.21 -18.89 -1.18
CA GLU A 17 0.87 -19.61 -0.08
C GLU A 17 2.18 -19.04 0.47
N GLU A 18 2.16 -18.93 1.80
CA GLU A 18 3.31 -18.87 2.71
C GLU A 18 4.08 -17.55 2.89
N ALA A 19 3.33 -16.50 3.19
CA ALA A 19 3.62 -15.74 4.41
C ALA A 19 2.30 -15.16 4.91
N ALA A 20 1.91 -15.48 6.14
CA ALA A 20 0.84 -14.78 6.84
C ALA A 20 1.28 -13.32 7.09
N VAL A 21 1.25 -12.50 6.05
CA VAL A 21 1.31 -11.06 6.19
C VAL A 21 -0.12 -10.66 6.56
N PRO A 22 -0.38 -10.11 7.77
CA PRO A 22 -1.71 -9.66 8.10
C PRO A 22 -2.14 -8.72 6.97
N VAL A 23 -3.29 -9.02 6.35
CA VAL A 23 -3.97 -8.11 5.44
C VAL A 23 -3.87 -6.75 6.10
N ARG A 24 -3.05 -5.88 5.53
CA ARG A 24 -3.09 -4.47 5.90
C ARG A 24 -4.44 -4.04 5.38
N THR A 25 -5.46 -4.11 6.23
CA THR A 25 -6.64 -3.29 6.13
C THR A 25 -6.12 -1.87 6.22
N TRP A 26 -5.87 -1.27 5.06
CA TRP A 26 -5.75 0.18 4.98
C TRP A 26 -7.01 0.74 5.65
N PRO A 27 -6.92 1.66 6.61
CA PRO A 27 -8.09 2.15 7.30
C PRO A 27 -8.89 3.01 6.32
N MET A 28 -9.81 2.37 5.60
CA MET A 28 -10.93 3.03 4.96
C MET A 28 -11.89 3.35 6.10
N GLN A 29 -11.81 4.58 6.61
CA GLN A 29 -12.73 5.07 7.65
C GLN A 29 -14.15 5.10 7.08
N SER A 30 -14.87 4.00 7.24
CA SER A 30 -16.32 3.93 7.04
C SER A 30 -16.99 4.36 8.34
N ALA A 31 -17.11 5.66 8.55
CA ALA A 31 -17.97 6.19 9.61
C ALA A 31 -19.40 6.25 9.07
N LEU A 32 -20.17 5.17 9.30
CA LEU A 32 -21.64 5.18 9.24
C LEU A 32 -22.15 3.95 9.99
N ASN A 33 -22.56 4.14 11.23
CA ASN A 33 -23.94 3.86 11.66
C ASN A 33 -24.06 4.16 13.16
N ASN A 34 -24.83 5.18 13.51
CA ASN A 34 -25.66 5.10 14.71
C ASN A 34 -26.95 5.85 14.42
N GLY A 35 -28.05 5.13 14.54
CA GLY A 35 -29.38 5.61 14.22
C GLY A 35 -29.92 6.63 15.21
N SER A 36 -31.08 7.15 14.80
CA SER A 36 -32.06 7.93 15.55
C SER A 36 -31.90 9.44 15.67
N SER A 37 -32.85 10.07 14.98
CA SER A 37 -33.68 11.19 15.43
C SER A 37 -33.07 12.59 15.39
N SER A 38 -33.66 13.40 14.49
CA SER A 38 -34.00 14.83 14.64
C SER A 38 -33.05 15.71 15.47
N ASN A 39 -32.38 16.69 14.84
CA ASN A 39 -32.68 18.10 15.12
C ASN A 39 -31.92 19.11 14.22
N PRO A 40 -32.48 20.33 14.07
CA PRO A 40 -32.12 21.32 13.07
C PRO A 40 -31.10 22.36 13.62
N TRP A 41 -30.26 22.90 12.74
CA TRP A 41 -29.27 23.98 12.96
C TRP A 41 -28.03 23.65 13.82
N GLY A 42 -26.84 23.81 13.21
CA GLY A 42 -25.65 24.30 13.91
C GLY A 42 -24.58 23.27 14.26
N ARG A 43 -23.59 23.12 13.38
CA ARG A 43 -22.15 23.22 13.70
C ARG A 43 -21.37 23.31 12.41
N ALA A 44 -20.97 24.53 12.06
CA ALA A 44 -19.90 24.75 11.10
C ALA A 44 -18.63 24.12 11.68
N ASP A 45 -18.11 23.09 11.00
CA ASP A 45 -16.78 22.57 11.22
C ASP A 45 -15.77 23.66 10.79
N PRO A 46 -14.89 24.18 11.67
CA PRO A 46 -13.90 25.19 11.32
C PRO A 46 -12.79 24.54 10.48
N GLY A 47 -13.09 24.36 9.21
CA GLY A 47 -12.29 23.71 8.18
C GLY A 47 -13.09 23.50 6.88
N SER A 48 -14.42 23.48 6.99
CA SER A 48 -15.36 23.38 5.87
C SER A 48 -15.73 24.76 5.30
N GLY A 49 -14.73 25.60 5.05
CA GLY A 49 -14.88 26.89 4.38
C GLY A 49 -14.60 26.76 2.88
N THR A 50 -15.64 26.48 2.09
CA THR A 50 -15.74 26.82 0.65
C THR A 50 -14.53 26.57 -0.26
N SER A 51 -13.72 25.52 -0.05
CA SER A 51 -12.73 25.19 -1.08
C SER A 51 -13.48 24.73 -2.33
N SER A 52 -13.15 25.30 -3.49
CA SER A 52 -13.73 24.86 -4.76
C SER A 52 -13.52 23.35 -4.92
N LYS A 53 -14.45 22.66 -5.59
CA LYS A 53 -14.30 21.24 -5.94
C LYS A 53 -12.93 20.96 -6.58
N ALA A 54 -12.40 21.92 -7.35
CA ALA A 54 -11.07 21.88 -7.93
C ALA A 54 -9.93 21.88 -6.89
N CYS A 55 -10.03 22.70 -5.84
CA CYS A 55 -9.02 22.77 -4.77
C CYS A 55 -8.91 21.47 -3.98
N ARG A 56 -10.05 20.83 -3.65
CA ARG A 56 -10.06 19.52 -2.98
C ARG A 56 -9.40 18.45 -3.83
N GLU A 57 -9.71 18.45 -5.13
CA GLU A 57 -9.11 17.49 -6.06
C GLU A 57 -7.61 17.72 -6.26
N LYS A 58 -7.16 18.97 -6.30
CA LYS A 58 -5.72 19.30 -6.32
C LYS A 58 -5.01 18.69 -5.11
N LEU A 59 -5.54 18.91 -3.90
CA LEU A 59 -4.95 18.35 -2.68
C LEU A 59 -4.89 16.81 -2.72
N ARG A 60 -5.93 16.16 -3.26
CA ARG A 60 -5.96 14.70 -3.42
C ARG A 60 -4.87 14.20 -4.38
N ARG A 61 -4.65 14.91 -5.49
CA ARG A 61 -3.59 14.58 -6.46
C ARG A 61 -2.19 14.86 -5.92
N ASP A 62 -2.01 15.98 -5.23
CA ASP A 62 -0.75 16.36 -4.60
C ASP A 62 -0.34 15.28 -3.59
N LYS A 63 -1.25 14.90 -2.69
CA LYS A 63 -1.01 13.80 -1.73
C LYS A 63 -0.73 12.45 -2.39
N LEU A 64 -1.33 12.16 -3.54
CA LEU A 64 -1.01 10.95 -4.29
C LEU A 64 0.38 11.05 -4.91
N ASN A 65 0.73 12.21 -5.46
CA ASN A 65 2.02 12.45 -6.08
C ASN A 65 3.17 12.38 -5.08
N ASP A 66 2.97 12.92 -3.87
CA ASP A 66 3.95 12.83 -2.78
C ASP A 66 4.33 11.38 -2.48
N LYS A 67 3.34 10.47 -2.47
CA LYS A 67 3.59 9.03 -2.30
C LYS A 67 4.40 8.40 -3.43
N PHE A 68 4.21 8.85 -4.67
CA PHE A 68 5.02 8.39 -5.81
C PHE A 68 6.47 8.89 -5.70
N VAL A 69 6.66 10.14 -5.28
CA VAL A 69 8.00 10.72 -5.07
C VAL A 69 8.73 10.02 -3.93
N GLU A 70 8.05 9.77 -2.81
CA GLU A 70 8.58 9.00 -1.68
C GLU A 70 8.96 7.58 -2.12
N LEU A 71 8.05 6.87 -2.81
CA LEU A 71 8.32 5.53 -3.32
C LEU A 71 9.52 5.52 -4.28
N ALA A 72 9.61 6.45 -5.23
CA ALA A 72 10.73 6.52 -6.16
C ALA A 72 12.08 6.71 -5.43
N SER A 73 12.08 7.50 -4.35
CA SER A 73 13.28 7.76 -3.54
C SER A 73 13.73 6.52 -2.76
N ILE A 74 12.79 5.68 -2.31
CA ILE A 74 13.08 4.40 -1.65
C ILE A 74 13.66 3.39 -2.65
N LEU A 75 13.13 3.35 -3.88
CA LEU A 75 13.52 2.37 -4.89
C LEU A 75 14.93 2.60 -5.46
N GLU A 76 15.35 3.86 -5.59
CA GLU A 76 16.70 4.20 -6.04
C GLU A 76 17.32 5.28 -5.14
N PRO A 77 17.87 4.89 -3.98
CA PRO A 77 18.57 5.81 -3.11
C PRO A 77 19.76 6.43 -3.84
N GLY A 78 19.79 7.76 -3.94
CA GLY A 78 20.91 8.50 -4.55
C GLY A 78 20.76 8.86 -6.03
N ARG A 79 19.67 8.46 -6.70
CA ARG A 79 19.32 8.96 -8.05
C ARG A 79 18.16 9.97 -7.95
N PRO A 80 18.07 10.98 -8.85
CA PRO A 80 16.87 11.81 -8.95
C PRO A 80 15.60 10.96 -9.07
N PRO A 81 14.51 11.32 -8.35
CA PRO A 81 13.27 10.54 -8.37
C PRO A 81 12.74 10.35 -9.79
N LYS A 82 12.46 9.10 -10.16
CA LYS A 82 11.79 8.79 -11.43
C LYS A 82 10.43 9.48 -11.47
N THR A 83 10.03 9.97 -12.64
CA THR A 83 8.75 10.67 -12.84
C THR A 83 7.67 9.79 -13.48
N ASP A 84 8.06 8.69 -14.12
CA ASP A 84 7.14 7.73 -14.72
C ASP A 84 6.51 6.82 -13.65
N LYS A 85 5.20 6.99 -13.46
CA LYS A 85 4.41 6.25 -12.47
C LYS A 85 4.36 4.75 -12.75
N ALA A 86 4.34 4.33 -14.01
CA ALA A 86 4.28 2.90 -14.34
C ALA A 86 5.62 2.22 -14.00
N ALA A 87 6.73 2.84 -14.40
CA ALA A 87 8.07 2.35 -14.06
C ALA A 87 8.29 2.25 -12.54
N ILE A 88 7.86 3.25 -11.76
CA ILE A 88 7.95 3.23 -10.29
C ILE A 88 7.22 2.00 -9.72
N LEU A 89 6.01 1.72 -10.19
CA LEU A 89 5.23 0.58 -9.70
C LEU A 89 5.88 -0.75 -10.08
N VAL A 90 6.37 -0.88 -11.32
CA VAL A 90 7.08 -2.08 -11.79
C VAL A 90 8.33 -2.34 -10.95
N ASP A 91 9.14 -1.30 -10.70
CA ASP A 91 10.33 -1.41 -9.86
C ASP A 91 10.01 -1.77 -8.42
N ALA A 92 8.93 -1.22 -7.86
CA ALA A 92 8.48 -1.56 -6.50
C ALA A 92 8.09 -3.04 -6.40
N VAL A 93 7.31 -3.55 -7.35
CA VAL A 93 6.92 -4.96 -7.38
C VAL A 93 8.16 -5.85 -7.49
N ARG A 94 9.08 -5.52 -8.40
CA ARG A 94 10.34 -6.25 -8.58
C ARG A 94 11.16 -6.29 -7.29
N MET A 95 11.37 -5.14 -6.65
CA MET A 95 12.17 -5.04 -5.43
C MET A 95 11.54 -5.81 -4.26
N VAL A 96 10.22 -5.72 -4.07
CA VAL A 96 9.52 -6.46 -3.01
C VAL A 96 9.67 -7.97 -3.20
N THR A 97 9.55 -8.47 -4.44
CA THR A 97 9.75 -9.89 -4.74
C THR A 97 11.19 -10.32 -4.43
N GLN A 98 12.17 -9.54 -4.86
CA GLN A 98 13.59 -9.82 -4.60
C GLN A 98 13.89 -9.88 -3.09
N LEU A 99 13.46 -8.88 -2.31
CA LEU A 99 13.69 -8.84 -0.87
C LEU A 99 13.01 -10.00 -0.14
N ARG A 100 11.83 -10.45 -0.58
CA ARG A 100 11.18 -11.65 -0.04
C ARG A 100 12.01 -12.90 -0.29
N THR A 101 12.51 -13.09 -1.51
CA THR A 101 13.39 -14.22 -1.86
C THR A 101 14.68 -14.20 -1.04
N GLU A 102 15.32 -13.03 -0.91
CA GLU A 102 16.54 -12.86 -0.11
C GLU A 102 16.29 -13.16 1.37
N ALA A 103 15.19 -12.67 1.94
CA ALA A 103 14.81 -12.95 3.33
C ALA A 103 14.57 -14.44 3.58
N GLN A 104 13.90 -15.14 2.66
CA GLN A 104 13.69 -16.59 2.77
C GLN A 104 15.01 -17.36 2.68
N LYS A 105 15.88 -17.00 1.73
CA LYS A 105 17.21 -17.61 1.61
C LYS A 105 18.04 -17.39 2.87
N LEU A 106 18.06 -16.18 3.40
CA LEU A 106 18.79 -15.85 4.62
C LEU A 106 18.27 -16.62 5.83
N LYS A 107 16.94 -16.77 5.94
CA LYS A 107 16.30 -17.58 6.99
C LYS A 107 16.71 -19.05 6.91
N ALA A 108 16.68 -19.64 5.70
CA ALA A 108 17.14 -21.01 5.48
C ALA A 108 18.61 -21.18 5.87
N SER A 109 19.49 -20.32 5.35
CA SER A 109 20.93 -20.37 5.68
C SER A 109 21.21 -20.18 7.17
N SER A 110 20.47 -19.32 7.85
CA SER A 110 20.60 -19.14 9.30
C SER A 110 20.15 -20.39 10.08
N SER A 111 19.09 -21.07 9.62
CA SER A 111 18.63 -22.33 10.22
C SER A 111 19.68 -23.42 10.07
N ASP A 112 20.20 -23.60 8.84
CA ASP A 112 21.23 -24.61 8.53
C ASP A 112 22.50 -24.38 9.37
N LEU A 113 22.92 -23.12 9.54
CA LEU A 113 24.05 -22.77 10.39
C LEU A 113 23.78 -23.09 11.87
N GLN A 114 22.57 -22.84 12.37
CA GLN A 114 22.21 -23.18 13.74
C GLN A 114 22.16 -24.69 13.99
N GLU A 115 21.71 -25.47 13.01
CA GLU A 115 21.72 -26.94 13.08
C GLU A 115 23.16 -27.47 13.15
N LYS A 116 24.04 -27.01 12.26
CA LYS A 116 25.47 -27.37 12.28
C LYS A 116 26.15 -27.01 13.60
N ILE A 117 25.80 -25.86 14.19
CA ILE A 117 26.32 -25.47 15.52
C ILE A 117 25.85 -26.43 16.61
N LYS A 118 24.60 -26.93 16.53
CA LYS A 118 24.08 -27.90 17.50
C LYS A 118 24.71 -29.28 17.35
N GLU A 119 24.99 -29.72 16.13
CA GLU A 119 25.66 -31.01 15.88
C GLU A 119 27.11 -31.03 16.37
N LEU A 120 27.76 -29.86 16.42
CA LEU A 120 29.14 -29.70 16.88
C LEU A 120 29.27 -29.42 18.39
N LYS A 121 28.16 -29.31 19.12
CA LYS A 121 28.12 -29.10 20.58
C LYS A 121 27.68 -30.36 21.31
#